data_AF-A0A0Q6WTL8-F1
#
_entry.id   AF-A0A0Q6WTL8-F1
#
_cell.length_a   1.000
_cell.length_b   1.000
_cell.length_c   1.000
_cell.angle_alpha   90.00
_cell.angle_beta   90.00
_cell.angle_gamma   90.00
#
_symmetry.space_group_name_H-M   'P 1'
#
loop_
_entity.id
_entity.type
_entity.pdbx_description
1 polymer ?
#
loop_
_entity_poly.entity_id
_entity_poly.type
_entity_poly.pdbx_seq_one_letter_code
_entity_poly.pdbx_strand_id
1 'polypeptide(L)'
;MSKCIMLIRHAEKPHGEDGGVDESGRDDPNSLSVQGWRRAGALVPYFSALAERLHPQVLERPQHILAARPTAMHPSTRPYDTVEGLADRLGVAVDERWSDHDPVDKLAWHLRSLDAPVLVCWRHDDLPKLAKAITTVDEVPENWPSERFDLTWSFRCQAGRWLFQQVPQLLLAGDRLTPVDWPQNRARARQAA
;
A
#
# COMPACT_ATOMS: atom_id res chain seq x y z
N MET A 1 -2.30 19.08 12.16
CA MET A 1 -1.83 17.69 11.93
C MET A 1 -1.91 17.42 10.45
N SER A 2 -0.87 16.81 9.88
CA SER A 2 -0.85 16.44 8.46
C SER A 2 -1.70 15.19 8.24
N LYS A 3 -2.42 15.15 7.10
CA LYS A 3 -3.20 13.98 6.68
C LYS A 3 -2.45 13.32 5.53
N CYS A 4 -1.96 12.11 5.75
CA CYS A 4 -1.28 11.28 4.77
C CYS A 4 -2.00 9.94 4.66
N ILE A 5 -2.44 9.59 3.45
CA ILE A 5 -2.94 8.26 3.13
C ILE A 5 -1.85 7.57 2.32
N MET A 6 -1.38 6.41 2.78
CA MET A 6 -0.40 5.60 2.08
C MET A 6 -1.08 4.31 1.65
N LEU A 7 -1.00 3.99 0.37
CA LEU A 7 -1.50 2.75 -0.21
C LEU A 7 -0.33 1.86 -0.59
N ILE A 8 -0.41 0.61 -0.19
CA ILE A 8 0.45 -0.47 -0.66
C ILE A 8 -0.43 -1.62 -1.12
N ARG A 9 0.09 -2.44 -2.04
CA ARG A 9 -0.49 -3.77 -2.24
C ARG A 9 0.00 -4.74 -1.19
N HIS A 10 -0.70 -5.86 -1.04
CA HIS A 10 -0.18 -7.00 -0.30
C HIS A 10 1.18 -7.46 -0.87
N ALA A 11 2.04 -8.00 0.00
CA ALA A 11 3.34 -8.53 -0.35
C ALA A 11 3.25 -9.80 -1.24
N GLU A 12 4.38 -10.33 -1.65
CA GLU A 12 4.50 -11.39 -2.65
C GLU A 12 3.59 -12.58 -2.35
N LYS A 13 2.77 -12.92 -3.35
CA LYS A 13 1.94 -14.12 -3.34
C LYS A 13 2.75 -15.31 -3.87
N PRO A 14 2.32 -16.55 -3.58
CA PRO A 14 2.90 -17.75 -4.18
C PRO A 14 2.82 -17.69 -5.71
N HIS A 15 3.83 -18.21 -6.40
CA HIS A 15 3.91 -18.22 -7.87
C HIS A 15 4.57 -19.51 -8.37
N GLY A 16 3.99 -20.11 -9.41
CA GLY A 16 4.53 -21.35 -9.98
C GLY A 16 4.44 -22.51 -9.01
N GLU A 17 5.58 -23.14 -8.71
CA GLU A 17 5.69 -24.26 -7.75
C GLU A 17 5.83 -23.78 -6.30
N ASP A 18 6.00 -22.48 -6.05
CA ASP A 18 6.09 -21.94 -4.70
C ASP A 18 4.72 -22.04 -4.00
N GLY A 19 4.73 -22.54 -2.76
CA GLY A 19 3.59 -22.54 -1.85
C GLY A 19 3.45 -21.22 -1.09
N GLY A 20 2.25 -20.95 -0.59
CA GLY A 20 2.05 -19.95 0.45
C GLY A 20 2.22 -20.58 1.82
N VAL A 21 2.61 -19.77 2.80
CA VAL A 21 2.79 -20.22 4.18
C VAL A 21 2.14 -19.24 5.15
N ASP A 22 1.57 -19.73 6.23
CA ASP A 22 1.13 -18.90 7.34
C ASP A 22 2.32 -18.39 8.18
N GLU A 23 2.05 -17.57 9.19
CA GLU A 23 3.08 -17.00 10.07
C GLU A 23 3.92 -18.09 10.78
N SER A 24 3.32 -19.25 11.04
CA SER A 24 3.98 -20.40 11.66
C SER A 24 4.75 -21.28 10.66
N GLY A 25 4.76 -20.92 9.38
CA GLY A 25 5.46 -21.64 8.31
C GLY A 25 4.72 -22.88 7.80
N ARG A 26 3.43 -23.04 8.12
CA ARG A 26 2.59 -24.13 7.57
C ARG A 26 2.02 -23.72 6.22
N ASP A 27 1.80 -24.70 5.36
CA ASP A 27 1.22 -24.45 4.04
C ASP A 27 -0.14 -23.75 4.13
N ASP A 28 -0.23 -22.58 3.49
CA ASP A 28 -1.47 -21.83 3.31
C ASP A 28 -1.46 -21.12 1.95
N PRO A 29 -2.22 -21.62 0.95
CA PRO A 29 -2.24 -21.04 -0.39
C PRO A 29 -2.92 -19.66 -0.44
N ASN A 30 -3.63 -19.23 0.61
CA ASN A 30 -4.24 -17.91 0.68
C ASN A 30 -3.33 -16.86 1.31
N SER A 31 -2.26 -17.29 1.97
CA SER A 31 -1.26 -16.44 2.61
C SER A 31 -0.14 -16.02 1.65
N LEU A 32 0.85 -15.31 2.18
CA LEU A 32 2.05 -14.84 1.51
C LEU A 32 3.00 -15.98 1.15
N SER A 33 3.85 -15.75 0.14
CA SER A 33 5.03 -16.60 -0.07
C SER A 33 6.10 -16.28 0.97
N VAL A 34 7.17 -17.09 1.03
CA VAL A 34 8.35 -16.78 1.86
C VAL A 34 8.94 -15.41 1.51
N GLN A 35 8.98 -15.04 0.23
CA GLN A 35 9.41 -13.69 -0.17
C GLN A 35 8.46 -12.61 0.34
N GLY A 36 7.15 -12.89 0.35
CA GLY A 36 6.14 -11.97 0.85
C GLY A 36 6.31 -11.69 2.34
N TRP A 37 6.55 -12.73 3.14
CA TRP A 37 6.87 -12.57 4.57
C TRP A 37 8.16 -11.79 4.82
N ARG A 38 9.19 -11.97 3.97
CA ARG A 38 10.41 -11.15 4.04
C ARG A 38 10.12 -9.67 3.78
N ARG A 39 9.27 -9.35 2.81
CA ARG A 39 8.83 -7.97 2.59
C ARG A 39 8.00 -7.44 3.75
N ALA A 40 7.01 -8.21 4.23
CA ALA A 40 6.20 -7.86 5.38
C ALA A 40 7.06 -7.49 6.61
N GLY A 41 8.06 -8.33 6.91
CA GLY A 41 9.05 -8.05 7.95
C GLY A 41 9.88 -6.79 7.69
N ALA A 42 10.29 -6.53 6.44
CA ALA A 42 11.04 -5.33 6.07
C ALA A 42 10.20 -4.03 6.12
N LEU A 43 8.89 -4.13 5.92
CA LEU A 43 7.95 -3.00 6.03
C LEU A 43 7.84 -2.49 7.47
N VAL A 44 8.08 -3.35 8.47
CA VAL A 44 8.00 -2.99 9.89
C VAL A 44 8.97 -1.84 10.26
N PRO A 45 10.29 -1.97 10.14
CA PRO A 45 11.21 -0.86 10.41
C PRO A 45 11.06 0.28 9.39
N TYR A 46 10.63 -0.03 8.16
CA TYR A 46 10.41 0.99 7.14
C TYR A 46 9.31 1.98 7.57
N PHE A 47 8.08 1.53 7.76
CA PHE A 47 6.98 2.44 8.09
C PHE A 47 6.97 2.91 9.55
N SER A 48 7.55 2.17 10.49
CA SER A 48 7.58 2.60 11.89
C SER A 48 8.61 3.70 12.19
N ALA A 49 9.63 3.87 11.32
CA ALA A 49 10.72 4.83 11.58
C ALA A 49 11.41 5.41 10.34
N LEU A 50 11.68 4.63 9.29
CA LEU A 50 12.57 5.06 8.20
C LEU A 50 11.85 5.86 7.11
N ALA A 51 10.65 5.47 6.73
CA ALA A 51 9.90 6.00 5.59
C ALA A 51 9.72 7.53 5.69
N GLU A 52 9.26 8.02 6.84
CA GLU A 52 9.10 9.44 7.12
C GLU A 52 10.45 10.18 7.14
N ARG A 53 11.52 9.56 7.62
CA ARG A 53 12.85 10.18 7.62
C ARG A 53 13.44 10.29 6.22
N LEU A 54 13.25 9.27 5.39
CA LEU A 54 13.76 9.20 4.03
C LEU A 54 12.91 10.03 3.05
N HIS A 55 11.61 10.15 3.31
CA HIS A 55 10.66 10.82 2.43
C HIS A 55 9.71 11.76 3.20
N PRO A 56 10.23 12.74 3.96
CA PRO A 56 9.44 13.54 4.93
C PRO A 56 8.32 14.36 4.29
N GLN A 57 8.43 14.65 3.00
CA GLN A 57 7.42 15.42 2.28
C GLN A 57 6.24 14.57 1.82
N VAL A 58 6.33 13.23 1.86
CA VAL A 58 5.38 12.37 1.14
C VAL A 58 4.89 11.19 1.99
N LEU A 59 5.71 10.67 2.90
CA LEU A 59 5.36 9.59 3.83
C LEU A 59 5.38 10.09 5.28
N GLU A 60 4.54 9.49 6.11
CA GLU A 60 4.47 9.74 7.55
C GLU A 60 4.35 8.40 8.27
N ARG A 61 4.81 8.33 9.53
CA ARG A 61 4.56 7.14 10.35
C ARG A 61 3.04 6.93 10.51
N PRO A 62 2.49 5.76 10.14
CA PRO A 62 1.06 5.52 10.25
C PRO A 62 0.60 5.45 11.72
N GLN A 63 -0.61 5.95 11.97
CA GLN A 63 -1.34 5.79 13.24
C GLN A 63 -2.60 4.94 13.07
N HIS A 64 -3.01 4.70 11.83
CA HIS A 64 -4.05 3.75 11.45
C HIS A 64 -3.49 2.77 10.42
N ILE A 65 -3.93 1.52 10.49
CA ILE A 65 -3.63 0.49 9.50
C ILE A 65 -4.94 -0.16 9.09
N LEU A 66 -5.21 -0.18 7.78
CA LEU A 66 -6.34 -0.89 7.18
C LEU A 66 -5.80 -2.00 6.26
N ALA A 67 -6.50 -3.12 6.24
CA ALA A 67 -6.25 -4.21 5.29
C ALA A 67 -7.57 -4.67 4.65
N ALA A 68 -7.50 -5.09 3.39
CA ALA A 68 -8.66 -5.67 2.73
C ALA A 68 -9.04 -6.99 3.42
N ARG A 69 -10.25 -7.04 3.98
CA ARG A 69 -10.79 -8.23 4.62
C ARG A 69 -11.02 -9.34 3.59
N PRO A 70 -10.62 -10.59 3.90
CA PRO A 70 -10.99 -11.75 3.09
C PRO A 70 -12.50 -11.93 2.98
N THR A 71 -12.95 -12.38 1.80
CA THR A 71 -14.35 -12.73 1.54
C THR A 71 -14.47 -14.14 0.97
N ALA A 72 -15.68 -14.69 0.86
CA ALA A 72 -15.88 -16.00 0.26
C ALA A 72 -15.44 -16.05 -1.23
N MET A 73 -15.57 -14.93 -1.95
CA MET A 73 -15.14 -14.79 -3.34
C MET A 73 -13.62 -14.54 -3.45
N HIS A 74 -13.05 -13.86 -2.46
CA HIS A 74 -11.66 -13.44 -2.42
C HIS A 74 -11.05 -13.79 -1.06
N PRO A 75 -10.68 -15.06 -0.84
CA PRO A 75 -10.30 -15.59 0.48
C PRO A 75 -8.86 -15.26 0.91
N SER A 76 -8.14 -14.42 0.14
CA SER A 76 -6.73 -14.10 0.38
C SER A 76 -6.55 -13.29 1.67
N THR A 77 -5.77 -13.81 2.62
CA THR A 77 -5.38 -13.12 3.88
C THR A 77 -4.21 -12.16 3.70
N ARG A 78 -3.47 -12.28 2.59
CA ARG A 78 -2.26 -11.50 2.27
C ARG A 78 -2.28 -10.02 2.65
N PRO A 79 -3.36 -9.24 2.44
CA PRO A 79 -3.38 -7.84 2.87
C PRO A 79 -3.16 -7.68 4.37
N TYR A 80 -3.78 -8.53 5.20
CA TYR A 80 -3.59 -8.57 6.64
C TYR A 80 -2.19 -9.06 7.00
N ASP A 81 -1.78 -10.22 6.47
CA ASP A 81 -0.46 -10.82 6.72
C ASP A 81 0.70 -9.86 6.42
N THR A 82 0.51 -8.97 5.44
CA THR A 82 1.52 -7.97 5.03
C THR A 82 1.77 -6.91 6.10
N VAL A 83 0.75 -6.56 6.90
CA VAL A 83 0.78 -5.40 7.81
C VAL A 83 0.63 -5.76 9.28
N GLU A 84 0.28 -7.00 9.62
CA GLU A 84 0.11 -7.45 11.01
C GLU A 84 1.33 -7.12 11.88
N GLY A 85 2.54 -7.54 11.46
CA GLY A 85 3.75 -7.24 12.22
C GLY A 85 4.07 -5.74 12.38
N LEU A 86 3.61 -4.89 11.43
CA LEU A 86 3.73 -3.44 11.56
C LEU A 86 2.71 -2.89 12.57
N ALA A 87 1.49 -3.42 12.55
CA ALA A 87 0.43 -3.06 13.50
C ALA A 87 0.87 -3.35 14.94
N ASP A 88 1.41 -4.55 15.18
CA ASP A 88 2.00 -4.95 16.45
C ASP A 88 3.12 -4.00 16.88
N ARG A 89 4.05 -3.69 15.97
CA ARG A 89 5.16 -2.78 16.25
C ARG A 89 4.70 -1.38 16.63
N LEU A 90 3.56 -0.94 16.11
CA LEU A 90 2.97 0.38 16.36
C LEU A 90 1.98 0.39 17.52
N GLY A 91 1.55 -0.78 18.01
CA GLY A 91 0.55 -0.91 19.07
C GLY A 91 -0.85 -0.49 18.61
N VAL A 92 -1.18 -0.73 17.33
CA VAL A 92 -2.50 -0.42 16.74
C VAL A 92 -3.13 -1.68 16.18
N ALA A 93 -4.45 -1.75 16.12
CA ALA A 93 -5.14 -2.86 15.47
C ALA A 93 -5.20 -2.65 13.95
N VAL A 94 -5.18 -3.75 13.19
CA VAL A 94 -5.53 -3.73 11.76
C VAL A 94 -7.04 -3.61 11.62
N ASP A 95 -7.51 -2.60 10.90
CA ASP A 95 -8.91 -2.42 10.58
C ASP A 95 -9.28 -3.19 9.31
N GLU A 96 -9.96 -4.32 9.49
CA GLU A 96 -10.50 -5.19 8.45
C GLU A 96 -12.01 -5.01 8.25
N ARG A 97 -12.58 -3.84 8.56
CA ARG A 97 -14.02 -3.62 8.32
C ARG A 97 -14.37 -3.56 6.83
N TRP A 98 -13.39 -3.31 5.97
CA TRP A 98 -13.55 -3.05 4.54
C TRP A 98 -13.06 -4.23 3.69
N SER A 99 -13.78 -4.57 2.62
CA SER A 99 -13.34 -5.53 1.61
C SER A 99 -13.46 -4.97 0.19
N ASP A 100 -13.03 -5.75 -0.80
CA ASP A 100 -13.15 -5.43 -2.23
C ASP A 100 -14.59 -5.38 -2.76
N HIS A 101 -15.58 -5.76 -1.95
CA HIS A 101 -17.01 -5.62 -2.27
C HIS A 101 -17.61 -4.30 -1.77
N ASP A 102 -16.92 -3.57 -0.90
CA ASP A 102 -17.43 -2.31 -0.39
C ASP A 102 -17.32 -1.19 -1.45
N PRO A 103 -18.27 -0.24 -1.46
CA PRO A 103 -18.20 0.88 -2.39
C PRO A 103 -16.93 1.71 -2.15
N VAL A 104 -16.07 1.79 -3.18
CA VAL A 104 -14.77 2.48 -3.12
C VAL A 104 -14.90 3.94 -2.64
N ASP A 105 -16.00 4.62 -3.00
CA ASP A 105 -16.23 6.02 -2.63
C ASP A 105 -16.46 6.18 -1.11
N LYS A 106 -17.08 5.18 -0.48
CA LYS A 106 -17.27 5.16 0.98
C LYS A 106 -15.94 4.91 1.69
N LEU A 107 -15.12 4.00 1.18
CA LEU A 107 -13.77 3.78 1.70
C LEU A 107 -12.92 5.04 1.54
N ALA A 108 -12.89 5.66 0.36
CA ALA A 108 -12.15 6.90 0.14
C ALA A 108 -12.67 8.06 0.99
N TRP A 109 -13.98 8.17 1.21
CA TRP A 109 -14.54 9.15 2.16
C TRP A 109 -14.06 8.87 3.59
N HIS A 110 -14.10 7.61 4.04
CA HIS A 110 -13.61 7.22 5.35
C HIS A 110 -12.12 7.57 5.54
N LEU A 111 -11.26 7.19 4.58
CA LEU A 111 -9.83 7.50 4.63
C LEU A 111 -9.57 9.01 4.73
N ARG A 112 -10.31 9.84 3.97
CA ARG A 112 -10.18 11.31 4.02
C ARG A 112 -10.69 11.91 5.33
N SER A 113 -11.61 11.23 6.01
CA SER A 113 -12.17 11.67 7.30
C SER A 113 -11.23 11.45 8.48
N LEU A 114 -10.24 10.56 8.35
CA LEU A 114 -9.24 10.33 9.40
C LEU A 114 -8.41 11.60 9.65
N ASP A 115 -8.04 11.81 10.92
CA ASP A 115 -7.26 12.97 11.36
C ASP A 115 -5.78 12.66 11.56
N ALA A 116 -5.38 11.41 11.33
CA ALA A 116 -4.00 10.94 11.44
C ALA A 116 -3.58 10.09 10.23
N PRO A 117 -2.27 9.91 9.99
CA PRO A 117 -1.78 9.13 8.86
C PRO A 117 -2.25 7.68 8.88
N VAL A 118 -2.59 7.16 7.71
CA VAL A 118 -3.11 5.80 7.52
C VAL A 118 -2.30 5.05 6.48
N LEU A 119 -1.95 3.79 6.78
CA LEU A 119 -1.47 2.83 5.80
C LEU A 119 -2.60 1.89 5.42
N VAL A 120 -2.81 1.68 4.13
CA VAL A 120 -3.83 0.78 3.58
C VAL A 120 -3.13 -0.29 2.76
N CYS A 121 -3.31 -1.55 3.13
CA CYS A 121 -2.86 -2.70 2.35
C CYS A 121 -4.02 -3.32 1.59
N TRP A 122 -3.87 -3.45 0.27
CA TRP A 122 -4.98 -3.84 -0.60
C TRP A 122 -4.57 -4.75 -1.75
N ARG A 123 -5.54 -5.14 -2.58
CA ARG A 123 -5.32 -5.82 -3.86
C ARG A 123 -4.89 -4.83 -4.94
N HIS A 124 -3.88 -5.20 -5.72
CA HIS A 124 -3.33 -4.32 -6.75
C HIS A 124 -4.35 -3.86 -7.81
N ASP A 125 -5.30 -4.71 -8.20
CA ASP A 125 -6.32 -4.38 -9.22
C ASP A 125 -7.27 -3.23 -8.79
N ASP A 126 -7.52 -3.10 -7.48
CA ASP A 126 -8.47 -2.13 -6.93
C ASP A 126 -7.79 -0.82 -6.49
N LEU A 127 -6.46 -0.84 -6.30
CA LEU A 127 -5.69 0.33 -5.85
C LEU A 127 -5.81 1.54 -6.79
N PRO A 128 -5.77 1.42 -8.13
CA PRO A 128 -6.01 2.55 -9.03
C PRO A 128 -7.38 3.19 -8.84
N LYS A 129 -8.43 2.39 -8.63
CA LYS A 129 -9.79 2.88 -8.41
C LYS A 129 -9.89 3.63 -7.08
N LEU A 130 -9.31 3.07 -6.02
CA LEU A 130 -9.25 3.71 -4.70
C LEU A 130 -8.45 5.01 -4.73
N ALA A 131 -7.28 4.99 -5.38
CA ALA A 131 -6.43 6.15 -5.56
C ALA A 131 -7.17 7.31 -6.25
N LYS A 132 -7.90 7.02 -7.34
CA LYS A 132 -8.73 7.99 -8.06
C LYS A 132 -9.87 8.54 -7.19
N ALA A 133 -10.46 7.73 -6.32
CA ALA A 133 -11.52 8.18 -5.41
C ALA A 133 -10.99 9.05 -4.24
N ILE A 134 -9.71 8.90 -3.87
CA ILE A 134 -9.04 9.73 -2.84
C ILE A 134 -8.64 11.09 -3.42
N THR A 135 -8.00 11.09 -4.58
CA THR A 135 -7.46 12.31 -5.19
C THR A 135 -8.54 13.16 -5.85
N THR A 136 -8.29 14.47 -5.94
CA THR A 136 -9.11 15.41 -6.72
C THR A 136 -8.45 15.80 -8.05
N VAL A 137 -7.34 15.14 -8.42
CA VAL A 137 -6.58 15.41 -9.65
C VAL A 137 -6.32 14.12 -10.43
N ASP A 138 -6.38 14.20 -11.76
CA ASP A 138 -6.24 13.05 -12.68
C ASP A 138 -4.78 12.57 -12.88
N GLU A 139 -3.96 12.58 -11.83
CA GLU A 139 -2.52 12.26 -11.91
C GLU A 139 -2.15 10.83 -11.44
N VAL A 140 -3.11 9.90 -11.40
CA VAL A 140 -2.89 8.52 -10.94
C VAL A 140 -2.77 7.54 -12.12
N PRO A 141 -1.77 6.62 -12.12
CA PRO A 141 -1.69 5.55 -13.11
C PRO A 141 -2.99 4.73 -13.20
N GLU A 142 -3.35 4.29 -14.41
CA GLU A 142 -4.54 3.46 -14.61
C GLU A 142 -4.43 2.06 -13.98
N ASN A 143 -3.21 1.54 -13.87
CA ASN A 143 -2.95 0.19 -13.41
C ASN A 143 -1.83 0.19 -12.36
N TRP A 144 -1.95 -0.71 -11.39
CA TRP A 144 -0.85 -1.11 -10.54
C TRP A 144 -0.20 -2.36 -11.15
N PRO A 145 1.05 -2.31 -11.65
CA PRO A 145 1.66 -3.46 -12.30
C PRO A 145 1.75 -4.66 -11.37
N SER A 146 1.34 -5.83 -11.86
CA SER A 146 1.17 -7.04 -11.04
C SER A 146 2.48 -7.58 -10.45
N GLU A 147 3.63 -7.15 -10.96
CA GLU A 147 4.97 -7.49 -10.48
C GLU A 147 5.58 -6.46 -9.52
N ARG A 148 4.94 -5.30 -9.31
CA ARG A 148 5.49 -4.21 -8.47
C ARG A 148 4.97 -4.28 -7.04
N PHE A 149 5.59 -5.08 -6.19
CA PHE A 149 5.31 -5.18 -4.74
C PHE A 149 6.01 -4.12 -3.89
N ASP A 150 6.88 -3.35 -4.53
CA ASP A 150 7.88 -2.43 -3.97
C ASP A 150 7.47 -0.96 -4.04
N LEU A 151 6.17 -0.68 -4.08
CA LEU A 151 5.64 0.67 -4.26
C LEU A 151 4.74 1.08 -3.09
N THR A 152 4.89 2.35 -2.70
CA THR A 152 3.94 3.06 -1.87
C THR A 152 3.36 4.22 -2.67
N TRP A 153 2.04 4.29 -2.75
CA TRP A 153 1.32 5.42 -3.32
C TRP A 153 0.84 6.31 -2.19
N SER A 154 1.35 7.53 -2.10
CA SER A 154 1.03 8.45 -1.01
C SER A 154 0.14 9.60 -1.47
N PHE A 155 -0.79 9.98 -0.62
CA PHE A 155 -1.69 11.12 -0.82
C PHE A 155 -1.57 12.04 0.38
N ARG A 156 -1.01 13.24 0.18
CA ARG A 156 -0.91 14.24 1.24
C ARG A 156 -1.97 15.32 1.03
N CYS A 157 -2.70 15.65 2.09
CA CYS A 157 -3.65 16.76 2.06
C CYS A 157 -2.91 18.10 2.23
N GLN A 158 -3.01 18.98 1.24
CA GLN A 158 -2.48 20.34 1.24
C GLN A 158 -3.56 21.31 0.77
N ALA A 159 -3.93 22.28 1.61
CA ALA A 159 -4.97 23.27 1.32
C ALA A 159 -6.29 22.66 0.79
N GLY A 160 -6.71 21.52 1.36
CA GLY A 160 -7.94 20.81 0.98
C GLY A 160 -7.82 19.94 -0.28
N ARG A 161 -6.63 19.83 -0.88
CA ARG A 161 -6.37 18.98 -2.06
C ARG A 161 -5.49 17.80 -1.67
N TRP A 162 -5.76 16.64 -2.24
CA TRP A 162 -4.95 15.43 -2.04
C TRP A 162 -3.96 15.29 -3.19
N LEU A 163 -2.67 15.43 -2.88
CA LEU A 163 -1.59 15.34 -3.87
C LEU A 163 -1.02 13.92 -3.90
N PHE A 164 -0.99 13.34 -5.09
CA PHE A 164 -0.52 11.98 -5.32
C PHE A 164 0.99 11.93 -5.61
N GLN A 165 1.69 10.99 -4.99
CA GLN A 165 3.08 10.65 -5.29
C GLN A 165 3.33 9.15 -5.20
N GLN A 166 4.31 8.67 -5.97
CA GLN A 166 4.77 7.29 -5.93
C GLN A 166 6.15 7.22 -5.27
N VAL A 167 6.33 6.30 -4.33
CA VAL A 167 7.59 6.08 -3.61
C VAL A 167 7.99 4.62 -3.74
N PRO A 168 9.10 4.32 -4.44
CA PRO A 168 9.72 3.00 -4.38
C PRO A 168 10.24 2.71 -2.97
N GLN A 169 9.90 1.53 -2.44
CA GLN A 169 10.26 1.12 -1.07
C GLN A 169 11.72 0.63 -0.98
N LEU A 170 12.20 -0.08 -2.01
CA LEU A 170 13.59 -0.57 -2.15
C LEU A 170 14.04 -1.45 -0.97
N LEU A 171 13.18 -2.38 -0.54
CA LEU A 171 13.38 -3.19 0.66
C LEU A 171 14.06 -4.52 0.36
N LEU A 172 13.78 -5.09 -0.82
CA LEU A 172 14.30 -6.39 -1.24
C LEU A 172 15.16 -6.24 -2.51
N ALA A 173 16.06 -7.20 -2.70
CA ALA A 173 16.81 -7.32 -3.94
C ALA A 173 15.83 -7.50 -5.12
N GLY A 174 16.04 -6.71 -6.19
CA GLY A 174 15.16 -6.70 -7.37
C GLY A 174 14.10 -5.60 -7.37
N ASP A 175 13.92 -4.87 -6.25
CA ASP A 175 13.07 -3.68 -6.20
C ASP A 175 13.58 -2.60 -7.17
N ARG A 176 12.65 -1.85 -7.78
CA ARG A 176 12.97 -0.91 -8.87
C ARG A 176 12.91 0.52 -8.39
N LEU A 177 13.94 1.31 -8.71
CA LEU A 177 14.01 2.75 -8.43
C LEU A 177 12.99 3.59 -9.21
N THR A 178 12.46 3.06 -10.31
CA THR A 178 11.55 3.80 -11.17
C THR A 178 10.09 3.66 -10.69
N PRO A 179 9.34 4.76 -10.57
CA PRO A 179 7.88 4.71 -10.43
C PRO A 179 7.21 4.01 -11.62
N VAL A 180 5.91 3.73 -11.52
CA VAL A 180 5.13 3.28 -12.67
C VAL A 180 5.06 4.42 -13.69
N ASP A 181 5.45 4.14 -14.93
CA ASP A 181 5.37 5.09 -16.03
C ASP A 181 3.91 5.40 -16.37
N TRP A 182 3.56 6.69 -16.35
CA TRP A 182 2.28 7.22 -16.83
C TRP A 182 2.51 8.50 -17.65
N PRO A 183 1.75 8.76 -18.73
CA PRO A 183 1.94 9.86 -19.69
C PRO A 183 2.41 11.21 -19.14
N GLN A 184 2.00 11.64 -17.94
CA GLN A 184 2.42 12.91 -17.36
C GLN A 184 3.88 12.93 -16.86
N ASN A 185 4.48 11.79 -16.50
CA ASN A 185 5.92 11.72 -16.17
C ASN A 185 6.78 12.13 -17.37
N ARG A 186 6.33 11.86 -18.61
CA ARG A 186 7.02 12.27 -19.84
C ARG A 186 7.00 13.79 -20.05
N ALA A 187 5.97 14.49 -19.58
CA ALA A 187 5.87 15.94 -19.72
C ALA A 187 6.79 16.67 -18.72
N ARG A 188 6.85 16.22 -17.46
CA ARG A 188 7.74 16.80 -16.44
C ARG A 188 9.22 16.47 -16.71
N ALA A 189 9.54 15.26 -17.16
CA ALA A 189 10.92 14.89 -17.53
C ALA A 189 11.45 15.67 -18.75
N ARG A 190 10.57 16.10 -19.67
CA ARG A 190 10.91 16.93 -20.84
C ARG A 190 11.03 18.43 -20.54
N GLN A 191 10.49 18.91 -19.41
CA GLN A 191 10.62 20.30 -18.98
C GLN A 191 11.83 20.52 -18.05
N ALA A 192 12.39 19.45 -17.51
CA ALA A 192 13.56 19.47 -16.64
C ALA A 192 14.89 19.10 -17.36
N ALA A 193 14.85 18.91 -18.68
CA ALA A 193 15.98 18.66 -19.57
C ALA A 193 16.09 19.78 -20.59
#